data_AF-A0A8J8AZ44-F1
#
_entry.id   AF-A0A8J8AZ44-F1
#
_cell.length_a   1.000
_cell.length_b   1.000
_cell.length_c   1.000
_cell.angle_alpha   90.00
_cell.angle_beta   90.00
_cell.angle_gamma   90.00
#
_symmetry.space_group_name_H-M   'P 1'
#
loop_
_entity.id
_entity.type
_entity.pdbx_description
1 polymer ?
#
loop_
_entity_poly.entity_id
_entity_poly.type
_entity_poly.pdbx_seq_one_letter_code
_entity_poly.pdbx_strand_id
1 'polypeptide(L)'
;DPFLCAAPPAGSLVGEIAMIRRGNCTFVIKVQNAAAAGAVAVVLVNNADAALNPALDNTTIPVGVVTLSQGNAIEDFYVDNAGVTALLDYPSEPTATEPDQVATFSSRGPSAYAALKPDVAAPGVDVLAALAGGADALGLSSGTSMASPHAAGALTLLRALHPEWTPAEAKSALMLTATPAMTDAVDGAPATPLMRGAGRIQVGPAMAPGLVMDATPAAMRAADPAAGGDPSTLNIPSLQALHCIDRCTFERTVTAVERGSWQASLEDIGGSVAPSGFLLQAGESRTITITIDVEGEEQGAWAFGRVVLEPLARSLPTLSMPVAVFVDPLELAIEPEEVDASAPAGGSAQAAITLSNLGNDGLTWSLFQGQRALPIVDQPANTLNGLVSTLYADSGTGALVADDFELAEPTTIEELSVEGFLFANYGDTVDQYATSITWSVWADADGAPAGAPGQGAPPVWSYTTSPSNPGVARGTNTLALDLAAASLDLALPAGRYWLVAYPTFDSLPMPGGLTVIWYRFLRDVQDGAVAQEINTEPEFGGTPGAQWGGIDSAFPGHYGASMTVLATGLCTPPWATADSTGGSLGAGESSTLGVTLSADALDPGVHHGRLCIESNDPQRPLSIVPLRFEVDS
;
A
#
# COMPACT_ATOMS: atom_id res chain seq x y z
N ASP A 1 11.11 -13.62 -40.29
CA ASP A 1 10.43 -13.43 -39.00
C ASP A 1 11.53 -13.29 -37.95
N PRO A 2 11.73 -12.10 -37.34
CA PRO A 2 12.75 -11.89 -36.32
C PRO A 2 12.38 -12.51 -34.97
N PHE A 3 11.13 -12.93 -34.78
CA PHE A 3 10.65 -13.52 -33.52
C PHE A 3 10.66 -15.05 -33.54
N LEU A 4 10.76 -15.67 -34.71
CA LEU A 4 10.79 -17.13 -34.93
C LEU A 4 9.69 -17.91 -34.17
N CYS A 5 8.48 -17.35 -34.13
CA CYS A 5 7.35 -17.96 -33.42
C CYS A 5 6.68 -19.08 -34.22
N ALA A 6 6.76 -19.01 -35.55
CA ALA A 6 6.41 -20.12 -36.44
C ALA A 6 7.68 -20.92 -36.80
N ALA A 7 7.52 -22.23 -37.01
CA ALA A 7 8.62 -23.09 -37.43
C ALA A 7 9.15 -22.67 -38.82
N PRO A 8 10.43 -22.29 -38.96
CA PRO A 8 11.05 -22.04 -40.26
C PRO A 8 11.18 -23.34 -41.08
N PRO A 9 11.43 -23.27 -42.40
CA PRO A 9 11.59 -24.46 -43.23
C PRO A 9 12.68 -25.40 -42.70
N ALA A 10 12.41 -26.71 -42.69
CA ALA A 10 13.36 -27.71 -42.23
C ALA A 10 14.69 -27.60 -43.00
N GLY A 11 15.80 -27.54 -42.26
CA GLY A 11 17.15 -27.39 -42.83
C GLY A 11 17.56 -25.95 -43.20
N SER A 12 16.74 -24.93 -42.94
CA SER A 12 17.05 -23.55 -43.32
C SER A 12 18.13 -22.85 -42.48
N LEU A 13 18.57 -23.45 -41.37
CA LEU A 13 19.56 -22.90 -40.45
C LEU A 13 20.72 -23.88 -40.17
N VAL A 14 20.95 -24.86 -41.04
CA VAL A 14 21.94 -25.94 -40.82
C VAL A 14 23.36 -25.38 -40.67
N GLY A 15 23.91 -25.52 -39.46
CA GLY A 15 25.26 -25.05 -39.13
C GLY A 15 25.32 -23.58 -38.67
N GLU A 16 24.20 -22.87 -38.69
CA GLU A 16 24.12 -21.43 -38.38
C GLU A 16 23.81 -21.17 -36.90
N ILE A 17 24.18 -19.99 -36.42
CA ILE A 17 23.76 -19.46 -35.11
C ILE A 17 22.54 -18.56 -35.34
N ALA A 18 21.39 -18.93 -34.80
CA ALA A 18 20.14 -18.22 -35.02
C ALA A 18 20.00 -17.02 -34.06
N MET A 19 19.99 -15.81 -34.61
CA MET A 19 19.73 -14.59 -33.85
C MET A 19 18.23 -14.29 -33.83
N ILE A 20 17.63 -14.17 -32.65
CA ILE A 20 16.16 -14.10 -32.48
C ILE A 20 15.79 -13.03 -31.45
N ARG A 21 14.86 -12.15 -31.80
CA ARG A 21 14.38 -11.08 -30.91
C ARG A 21 13.27 -11.58 -29.98
N ARG A 22 13.26 -11.07 -28.74
CA ARG A 22 12.15 -11.24 -27.79
C ARG A 22 10.87 -10.63 -28.37
N GLY A 23 9.73 -11.28 -28.13
CA GLY A 23 8.44 -10.90 -28.73
C GLY A 23 7.36 -11.94 -28.40
N ASN A 24 6.39 -12.09 -29.30
CA ASN A 24 5.04 -12.62 -29.05
C ASN A 24 4.93 -14.15 -28.77
N CYS A 25 6.01 -14.82 -28.38
CA CYS A 25 6.02 -16.25 -28.06
C CYS A 25 7.16 -16.58 -27.07
N THR A 26 7.04 -17.73 -26.39
CA THR A 26 8.01 -18.16 -25.35
C THR A 26 9.40 -18.43 -25.92
N PHE A 27 10.44 -18.28 -25.10
CA PHE A 27 11.83 -18.55 -25.51
C PHE A 27 12.04 -20.02 -25.92
N VAL A 28 11.37 -20.96 -25.23
CA VAL A 28 11.37 -22.38 -25.58
C VAL A 28 10.91 -22.60 -27.03
N ILE A 29 9.80 -21.98 -27.47
CA ILE A 29 9.30 -22.10 -28.85
C ILE A 29 10.34 -21.58 -29.85
N LYS A 30 10.94 -20.41 -29.58
CA LYS A 30 11.98 -19.81 -30.44
C LYS A 30 13.16 -20.75 -30.64
N VAL A 31 13.69 -21.30 -29.55
CA VAL A 31 14.88 -22.17 -29.57
C VAL A 31 14.57 -23.53 -30.18
N GLN A 32 13.40 -24.11 -29.91
CA GLN A 32 12.96 -25.36 -30.54
C GLN A 32 12.74 -25.19 -32.05
N ASN A 33 12.16 -24.07 -32.50
CA ASN A 33 12.00 -23.75 -33.92
C ASN A 33 13.35 -23.59 -34.64
N ALA A 34 14.33 -22.95 -33.99
CA ALA A 34 15.70 -22.82 -34.52
C ALA A 34 16.39 -24.18 -34.62
N ALA A 35 16.34 -24.99 -33.56
CA ALA A 35 16.90 -26.35 -33.53
C ALA A 35 16.27 -27.26 -34.60
N ALA A 36 14.95 -27.18 -34.80
CA ALA A 36 14.24 -27.95 -35.81
C ALA A 36 14.64 -27.59 -37.26
N ALA A 37 15.11 -26.37 -37.51
CA ALA A 37 15.70 -25.97 -38.80
C ALA A 37 17.21 -26.23 -38.92
N GLY A 38 17.85 -26.77 -37.88
CA GLY A 38 19.26 -27.19 -37.90
C GLY A 38 20.25 -26.18 -37.33
N ALA A 39 19.79 -25.12 -36.65
CA ALA A 39 20.66 -24.16 -35.97
C ALA A 39 21.51 -24.88 -34.91
N VAL A 40 22.78 -24.49 -34.79
CA VAL A 40 23.73 -25.08 -33.83
C VAL A 40 23.75 -24.35 -32.48
N ALA A 41 23.28 -23.10 -32.45
CA ALA A 41 23.06 -22.31 -31.24
C ALA A 41 22.06 -21.16 -31.52
N VAL A 42 21.63 -20.47 -30.46
CA VAL A 42 20.76 -19.28 -30.53
C VAL A 42 21.41 -18.10 -29.81
N VAL A 43 21.20 -16.88 -30.33
CA VAL A 43 21.41 -15.62 -29.59
C VAL A 43 20.06 -14.93 -29.43
N LEU A 44 19.57 -14.86 -28.19
CA LEU A 44 18.34 -14.14 -27.84
C LEU A 44 18.63 -12.66 -27.58
N VAL A 45 17.99 -11.79 -28.36
CA VAL A 45 18.06 -10.33 -28.18
C VAL A 45 16.88 -9.88 -27.33
N ASN A 46 17.15 -9.25 -26.19
CA ASN A 46 16.10 -8.67 -25.35
C ASN A 46 15.41 -7.48 -26.05
N ASN A 47 14.19 -7.15 -25.65
CA ASN A 47 13.45 -5.98 -26.17
C ASN A 47 13.75 -4.68 -25.41
N ALA A 48 14.73 -4.70 -24.49
CA ALA A 48 15.18 -3.58 -23.68
C ALA A 48 16.68 -3.71 -23.39
N ASP A 49 17.31 -2.62 -22.96
CA ASP A 49 18.70 -2.61 -22.48
C ASP A 49 18.82 -3.05 -21.01
N ALA A 50 18.38 -4.28 -20.76
CA ALA A 50 18.41 -4.93 -19.46
C ALA A 50 18.82 -6.40 -19.60
N ALA A 51 19.35 -6.97 -18.52
CA ALA A 51 19.62 -8.39 -18.41
C ALA A 51 18.32 -9.21 -18.65
N LEU A 52 18.47 -10.39 -19.25
CA LEU A 52 17.37 -11.30 -19.53
C LEU A 52 17.81 -12.71 -19.17
N ASN A 53 17.09 -13.33 -18.23
CA ASN A 53 17.23 -14.73 -17.85
C ASN A 53 16.02 -15.50 -18.44
N PRO A 54 16.15 -16.11 -19.63
CA PRO A 54 15.04 -16.79 -20.30
C PRO A 54 14.79 -18.18 -19.70
N ALA A 55 13.52 -18.52 -19.47
CA ALA A 55 13.13 -19.91 -19.21
C ALA A 55 13.32 -20.74 -20.50
N LEU A 56 14.19 -21.75 -20.44
CA LEU A 56 14.68 -22.54 -21.59
C LEU A 56 14.49 -24.06 -21.38
N ASP A 57 13.47 -24.45 -20.61
CA ASP A 57 13.18 -25.84 -20.28
C ASP A 57 13.06 -26.73 -21.53
N ASN A 58 13.73 -27.89 -21.51
CA ASN A 58 13.75 -28.87 -22.59
C ASN A 58 14.23 -28.33 -23.95
N THR A 59 15.08 -27.31 -23.96
CA THR A 59 15.84 -26.91 -25.16
C THR A 59 17.11 -27.76 -25.34
N THR A 60 17.60 -27.86 -26.57
CA THR A 60 18.64 -28.85 -26.95
C THR A 60 19.91 -28.26 -27.58
N ILE A 61 19.96 -26.94 -27.78
CA ILE A 61 21.10 -26.22 -28.37
C ILE A 61 21.50 -25.05 -27.45
N PRO A 62 22.78 -24.64 -27.42
CA PRO A 62 23.24 -23.52 -26.59
C PRO A 62 22.51 -22.22 -26.90
N VAL A 63 22.29 -21.40 -25.87
CA VAL A 63 21.62 -20.10 -25.98
C VAL A 63 22.44 -19.03 -25.28
N GLY A 64 22.90 -18.04 -26.05
CA GLY A 64 23.43 -16.78 -25.54
C GLY A 64 22.31 -15.73 -25.45
N VAL A 65 22.48 -14.74 -24.58
CA VAL A 65 21.49 -13.66 -24.41
C VAL A 65 22.22 -12.31 -24.42
N VAL A 66 21.64 -11.33 -25.11
CA VAL A 66 22.20 -9.99 -25.27
C VAL A 66 21.14 -8.90 -25.05
N THR A 67 21.57 -7.72 -24.64
CA THR A 67 20.71 -6.54 -24.55
C THR A 67 20.22 -6.09 -25.93
N LEU A 68 19.22 -5.19 -25.97
CA LEU A 68 18.73 -4.61 -27.22
C LEU A 68 19.85 -3.92 -28.03
N SER A 69 20.66 -3.07 -27.38
CA SER A 69 21.79 -2.36 -27.99
C SER A 69 22.89 -3.31 -28.49
N GLN A 70 23.26 -4.33 -27.71
CA GLN A 70 24.22 -5.37 -28.11
C GLN A 70 23.69 -6.16 -29.31
N GLY A 71 22.41 -6.54 -29.30
CA GLY A 71 21.79 -7.23 -30.43
C GLY A 71 21.78 -6.39 -31.70
N ASN A 72 21.40 -5.11 -31.61
CA ASN A 72 21.48 -4.19 -32.75
C ASN A 72 22.91 -4.09 -33.29
N ALA A 73 23.91 -3.92 -32.42
CA ALA A 73 25.32 -3.82 -32.82
C ALA A 73 25.87 -5.11 -33.49
N ILE A 74 25.40 -6.29 -33.06
CA ILE A 74 25.76 -7.57 -33.70
C ILE A 74 25.07 -7.72 -35.07
N GLU A 75 23.79 -7.33 -35.20
CA GLU A 75 23.08 -7.32 -36.49
C GLU A 75 23.76 -6.36 -37.48
N ASP A 76 24.04 -5.13 -37.07
CA ASP A 76 24.75 -4.12 -37.88
C ASP A 76 26.13 -4.63 -38.32
N PHE A 77 26.92 -5.20 -37.39
CA PHE A 77 28.22 -5.79 -37.70
C PHE A 77 28.12 -6.93 -38.70
N TYR A 78 27.11 -7.80 -38.59
CA TYR A 78 26.91 -8.92 -39.51
C TYR A 78 26.54 -8.46 -40.93
N VAL A 79 25.71 -7.40 -41.06
CA VAL A 79 25.36 -6.82 -42.36
C VAL A 79 26.60 -6.36 -43.13
N ASP A 80 27.55 -5.73 -42.45
CA ASP A 80 28.82 -5.29 -43.05
C ASP A 80 29.86 -6.41 -43.22
N ASN A 81 29.70 -7.55 -42.54
CA ASN A 81 30.69 -8.64 -42.46
C ASN A 81 30.06 -10.02 -42.71
N ALA A 82 29.33 -10.18 -43.81
CA ALA A 82 28.65 -11.44 -44.14
C ALA A 82 29.61 -12.66 -44.13
N GLY A 83 29.22 -13.73 -43.42
CA GLY A 83 30.00 -14.97 -43.30
C GLY A 83 30.99 -15.00 -42.12
N VAL A 84 30.97 -14.02 -41.21
CA VAL A 84 31.67 -14.13 -39.92
C VAL A 84 31.07 -15.24 -39.04
N THR A 85 31.92 -15.87 -38.25
CA THR A 85 31.55 -16.88 -37.23
C THR A 85 31.58 -16.27 -35.84
N ALA A 86 30.63 -16.62 -34.98
CA ALA A 86 30.65 -16.29 -33.55
C ALA A 86 30.98 -17.52 -32.69
N LEU A 87 31.45 -17.27 -31.46
CA LEU A 87 31.69 -18.28 -30.43
C LEU A 87 30.79 -17.98 -29.22
N LEU A 88 30.11 -19.00 -28.71
CA LEU A 88 29.46 -18.96 -27.40
C LEU A 88 30.33 -19.80 -26.46
N ASP A 89 31.08 -19.15 -25.59
CA ASP A 89 31.98 -19.82 -24.64
C ASP A 89 31.22 -20.53 -23.51
N TYR A 90 31.83 -21.60 -22.98
CA TYR A 90 31.33 -22.36 -21.83
C TYR A 90 32.51 -22.84 -20.96
N PRO A 91 32.43 -22.75 -19.62
CA PRO A 91 31.32 -22.20 -18.83
C PRO A 91 31.17 -20.68 -19.01
N SER A 92 29.98 -20.17 -18.72
CA SER A 92 29.70 -18.73 -18.74
C SER A 92 30.52 -17.99 -17.70
N GLU A 93 31.13 -16.86 -18.08
CA GLU A 93 31.83 -15.99 -17.12
C GLU A 93 30.84 -15.25 -16.20
N PRO A 94 31.11 -15.13 -14.89
CA PRO A 94 30.29 -14.34 -13.98
C PRO A 94 30.28 -12.86 -14.39
N THR A 95 29.08 -12.31 -14.60
CA THR A 95 28.92 -10.85 -14.75
C THR A 95 28.89 -10.21 -13.37
N ALA A 96 29.63 -9.12 -13.17
CA ALA A 96 29.57 -8.37 -11.93
C ALA A 96 28.21 -7.67 -11.79
N THR A 97 27.54 -7.91 -10.67
CA THR A 97 26.34 -7.18 -10.23
C THR A 97 26.73 -6.21 -9.11
N GLU A 98 26.02 -5.09 -8.96
CA GLU A 98 26.18 -4.23 -7.80
C GLU A 98 25.80 -5.01 -6.52
N PRO A 99 26.70 -5.14 -5.53
CA PRO A 99 26.41 -5.87 -4.31
C PRO A 99 25.49 -5.05 -3.40
N ASP A 100 24.86 -5.74 -2.44
CA ASP A 100 24.12 -5.10 -1.35
C ASP A 100 22.95 -4.20 -1.79
N GLN A 101 22.34 -4.53 -2.93
CA GLN A 101 21.06 -3.98 -3.36
C GLN A 101 19.88 -4.85 -2.89
N VAL A 102 18.84 -4.24 -2.35
CA VAL A 102 17.54 -4.88 -2.12
C VAL A 102 16.82 -5.00 -3.45
N ALA A 103 16.54 -6.23 -3.88
CA ALA A 103 15.91 -6.49 -5.16
C ALA A 103 14.51 -5.86 -5.26
N THR A 104 14.14 -5.37 -6.45
CA THR A 104 12.86 -4.67 -6.69
C THR A 104 11.62 -5.50 -6.33
N PHE A 105 11.70 -6.83 -6.49
CA PHE A 105 10.67 -7.82 -6.15
C PHE A 105 10.62 -8.18 -4.65
N SER A 106 11.59 -7.75 -3.83
CA SER A 106 11.62 -8.08 -2.41
C SER A 106 10.45 -7.41 -1.69
N SER A 107 9.66 -8.20 -0.97
CA SER A 107 8.57 -7.66 -0.15
C SER A 107 9.14 -6.72 0.91
N ARG A 108 8.51 -5.56 1.04
CA ARG A 108 8.87 -4.49 1.98
C ARG A 108 7.88 -4.50 3.15
N GLY A 109 8.33 -4.06 4.33
CA GLY A 109 7.45 -3.71 5.43
C GLY A 109 6.67 -2.40 5.19
N PRO A 110 5.91 -1.91 6.18
CA PRO A 110 5.83 -2.42 7.54
C PRO A 110 5.06 -3.74 7.66
N SER A 111 5.26 -4.43 8.77
CA SER A 111 4.31 -5.44 9.24
C SER A 111 3.06 -4.74 9.76
N ALA A 112 1.86 -5.31 9.52
CA ALA A 112 0.60 -4.84 10.10
C ALA A 112 0.55 -4.95 11.65
N TYR A 113 1.57 -5.56 12.24
CA TYR A 113 1.82 -5.63 13.68
C TYR A 113 3.14 -4.93 14.03
N ALA A 114 3.28 -4.43 15.26
CA ALA A 114 4.43 -3.71 15.79
C ALA A 114 5.73 -4.55 15.95
N ALA A 115 6.16 -5.22 14.89
CA ALA A 115 7.35 -6.05 14.81
C ALA A 115 7.99 -5.93 13.42
N LEU A 116 9.21 -5.38 13.38
CA LEU A 116 9.90 -5.03 12.13
C LEU A 116 10.06 -6.21 11.17
N LYS A 117 9.71 -5.98 9.90
CA LYS A 117 9.92 -6.92 8.79
C LYS A 117 10.47 -6.24 7.54
N PRO A 118 11.33 -6.93 6.75
CA PRO A 118 11.90 -8.27 7.02
C PRO A 118 12.88 -8.26 8.20
N ASP A 119 13.30 -9.44 8.69
CA ASP A 119 14.26 -9.50 9.83
C ASP A 119 15.70 -9.17 9.39
N VAL A 120 16.10 -9.71 8.23
CA VAL A 120 17.46 -9.65 7.66
C VAL A 120 17.38 -9.82 6.13
N ALA A 121 18.43 -9.41 5.43
CA ALA A 121 18.64 -9.68 4.01
C ALA A 121 19.71 -10.77 3.78
N ALA A 122 19.61 -11.50 2.67
CA ALA A 122 20.58 -12.50 2.23
C ALA A 122 20.60 -12.61 0.69
N PRO A 123 21.65 -13.17 0.06
CA PRO A 123 21.74 -13.31 -1.39
C PRO A 123 20.56 -14.07 -1.99
N GLY A 124 19.83 -13.43 -2.91
CA GLY A 124 18.60 -13.95 -3.51
C GLY A 124 18.36 -13.52 -4.95
N VAL A 125 19.37 -12.97 -5.63
CA VAL A 125 19.35 -12.62 -7.06
C VAL A 125 20.42 -13.46 -7.76
N ASP A 126 20.04 -14.07 -8.88
CA ASP A 126 20.86 -14.94 -9.73
C ASP A 126 21.71 -15.93 -8.94
N VAL A 127 21.05 -16.62 -8.00
CA VAL A 127 21.66 -17.66 -7.17
C VAL A 127 21.78 -18.93 -7.98
N LEU A 128 23.01 -19.39 -8.21
CA LEU A 128 23.31 -20.66 -8.85
C LEU A 128 22.98 -21.82 -7.90
N ALA A 129 22.04 -22.67 -8.28
CA ALA A 129 21.61 -23.82 -7.49
C ALA A 129 21.33 -25.05 -8.37
N ALA A 130 21.18 -26.21 -7.74
CA ALA A 130 20.78 -27.44 -8.42
C ALA A 130 19.30 -27.43 -8.82
N LEU A 131 19.01 -27.96 -10.01
CA LEU A 131 17.68 -28.11 -10.59
C LEU A 131 17.30 -29.59 -10.72
N ALA A 132 16.02 -29.87 -10.96
CA ALA A 132 15.57 -31.20 -11.31
C ALA A 132 16.05 -31.55 -12.73
N GLY A 133 16.80 -32.65 -12.89
CA GLY A 133 17.25 -33.12 -14.22
C GLY A 133 18.44 -34.07 -14.21
N GLY A 134 19.27 -34.06 -13.16
CA GLY A 134 20.46 -34.92 -13.05
C GLY A 134 21.52 -34.33 -12.13
N ALA A 135 22.71 -34.94 -12.09
CA ALA A 135 23.83 -34.44 -11.28
C ALA A 135 24.39 -33.10 -11.76
N ASP A 136 24.29 -32.82 -13.06
CA ASP A 136 24.85 -31.64 -13.73
C ASP A 136 23.80 -30.55 -14.01
N ALA A 137 22.57 -30.74 -13.52
CA ALA A 137 21.48 -29.77 -13.68
C ALA A 137 21.67 -28.61 -12.70
N LEU A 138 22.32 -27.53 -13.16
CA LEU A 138 22.47 -26.27 -12.44
C LEU A 138 21.72 -25.14 -13.15
N GLY A 139 21.26 -24.13 -12.42
CA GLY A 139 20.68 -22.92 -12.99
C GLY A 139 20.65 -21.76 -12.03
N LEU A 140 20.51 -20.55 -12.58
CA LEU A 140 20.39 -19.30 -11.84
C LEU A 140 18.91 -19.02 -11.55
N SER A 141 18.58 -18.68 -10.31
CA SER A 141 17.23 -18.28 -9.92
C SER A 141 17.23 -17.10 -8.94
N SER A 142 16.16 -16.32 -8.98
CA SER A 142 15.98 -15.07 -8.23
C SER A 142 14.69 -15.11 -7.44
N GLY A 143 14.75 -14.70 -6.17
CA GLY A 143 13.62 -14.66 -5.25
C GLY A 143 14.05 -14.62 -3.78
N THR A 144 13.17 -14.14 -2.92
CA THR A 144 13.33 -14.32 -1.46
C THR A 144 13.36 -15.81 -1.07
N SER A 145 12.78 -16.69 -1.90
CA SER A 145 12.94 -18.15 -1.86
C SER A 145 14.38 -18.63 -1.97
N MET A 146 15.30 -17.85 -2.56
CA MET A 146 16.73 -18.15 -2.66
C MET A 146 17.55 -17.46 -1.54
N ALA A 147 17.06 -16.35 -1.00
CA ALA A 147 17.60 -15.74 0.22
C ALA A 147 17.32 -16.58 1.48
N SER A 148 16.13 -17.17 1.59
CA SER A 148 15.71 -18.01 2.72
C SER A 148 16.66 -19.19 3.03
N PRO A 149 17.09 -20.04 2.07
CA PRO A 149 18.02 -21.12 2.35
C PRO A 149 19.42 -20.64 2.76
N HIS A 150 19.88 -19.47 2.31
CA HIS A 150 21.11 -18.87 2.82
C HIS A 150 20.99 -18.53 4.32
N ALA A 151 19.88 -17.92 4.74
CA ALA A 151 19.61 -17.64 6.15
C ALA A 151 19.46 -18.92 7.00
N ALA A 152 18.79 -19.95 6.47
CA ALA A 152 18.66 -21.25 7.14
C ALA A 152 20.01 -21.99 7.27
N GLY A 153 20.87 -21.90 6.25
CA GLY A 153 22.24 -22.41 6.28
C GLY A 153 23.10 -21.70 7.34
N ALA A 154 23.04 -20.37 7.38
CA ALA A 154 23.71 -19.56 8.39
C ALA A 154 23.26 -19.95 9.82
N LEU A 155 21.96 -20.07 10.05
CA LEU A 155 21.40 -20.48 11.34
C LEU A 155 21.83 -21.91 11.72
N THR A 156 21.97 -22.81 10.73
CA THR A 156 22.46 -24.19 10.94
C THR A 156 23.93 -24.21 11.37
N LEU A 157 24.78 -23.34 10.81
CA LEU A 157 26.17 -23.19 11.25
C LEU A 157 26.25 -22.67 12.69
N LEU A 158 25.44 -21.66 13.05
CA LEU A 158 25.37 -21.17 14.43
C LEU A 158 24.85 -22.24 15.40
N ARG A 159 23.84 -23.03 15.01
CA ARG A 159 23.38 -24.21 15.78
C ARG A 159 24.44 -25.27 16.00
N ALA A 160 25.34 -25.47 15.03
CA ALA A 160 26.42 -26.45 15.14
C ALA A 160 27.56 -25.98 16.07
N LEU A 161 27.79 -24.66 16.15
CA LEU A 161 28.79 -24.04 17.02
C LEU A 161 28.29 -23.82 18.45
N HIS A 162 27.03 -23.39 18.58
CA HIS A 162 26.34 -23.08 19.83
C HIS A 162 25.06 -23.93 19.95
N PRO A 163 25.19 -25.23 20.25
CA PRO A 163 24.05 -26.16 20.34
C PRO A 163 23.11 -25.86 21.52
N GLU A 164 23.55 -25.10 22.52
CA GLU A 164 22.81 -24.73 23.72
C GLU A 164 21.91 -23.49 23.55
N TRP A 165 22.20 -22.62 22.58
CA TRP A 165 21.40 -21.41 22.33
C TRP A 165 19.93 -21.77 21.99
N THR A 166 18.99 -20.84 22.17
CA THR A 166 17.63 -20.96 21.61
C THR A 166 17.62 -20.61 20.11
N PRO A 167 16.53 -20.92 19.36
CA PRO A 167 16.38 -20.42 17.99
C PRO A 167 16.33 -18.89 17.91
N ALA A 168 15.84 -18.21 18.96
CA ALA A 168 15.81 -16.76 19.04
C ALA A 168 17.20 -16.17 19.30
N GLU A 169 18.03 -16.80 20.14
CA GLU A 169 19.43 -16.39 20.34
C GLU A 169 20.28 -16.55 19.07
N ALA A 170 20.13 -17.66 18.34
CA ALA A 170 20.83 -17.84 17.07
C ALA A 170 20.34 -16.87 15.99
N LYS A 171 19.03 -16.58 15.94
CA LYS A 171 18.49 -15.53 15.07
C LYS A 171 19.02 -14.15 15.48
N SER A 172 19.12 -13.87 16.78
CA SER A 172 19.54 -12.55 17.24
C SER A 172 21.00 -12.27 16.94
N ALA A 173 21.89 -13.26 17.03
CA ALA A 173 23.27 -13.13 16.57
C ALA A 173 23.36 -12.71 15.08
N LEU A 174 22.54 -13.29 14.20
CA LEU A 174 22.49 -12.93 12.76
C LEU A 174 21.96 -11.52 12.51
N MET A 175 20.96 -11.08 13.28
CA MET A 175 20.40 -9.71 13.18
C MET A 175 21.38 -8.68 13.73
N LEU A 176 21.85 -8.86 14.97
CA LEU A 176 22.72 -7.92 15.68
C LEU A 176 24.02 -7.62 14.92
N THR A 177 24.54 -8.60 14.17
CA THR A 177 25.80 -8.47 13.42
C THR A 177 25.62 -8.23 11.91
N ALA A 178 24.39 -8.04 11.43
CA ALA A 178 24.10 -7.79 10.03
C ALA A 178 24.76 -6.49 9.51
N THR A 179 25.03 -6.42 8.21
CA THR A 179 25.53 -5.20 7.55
C THR A 179 24.37 -4.32 7.11
N PRO A 180 24.16 -3.13 7.71
CA PRO A 180 23.05 -2.25 7.37
C PRO A 180 23.28 -1.44 6.08
N ALA A 181 24.53 -1.34 5.61
CA ALA A 181 24.88 -0.61 4.39
C ALA A 181 24.39 -1.39 3.15
N MET A 182 23.20 -1.01 2.66
CA MET A 182 22.53 -1.55 1.48
C MET A 182 21.77 -0.43 0.76
N THR A 183 21.44 -0.61 -0.52
CA THR A 183 20.64 0.34 -1.34
C THR A 183 19.37 -0.32 -1.89
N ASP A 184 18.34 0.44 -2.29
CA ASP A 184 17.22 -0.10 -3.09
C ASP A 184 17.63 -0.18 -4.57
N ALA A 185 17.33 -1.30 -5.23
CA ALA A 185 17.57 -1.48 -6.66
C ALA A 185 16.62 -0.64 -7.56
N VAL A 186 15.58 0.00 -6.99
CA VAL A 186 14.66 0.89 -7.74
C VAL A 186 15.32 2.23 -8.09
N ASP A 187 15.97 2.89 -7.13
CA ASP A 187 16.46 4.27 -7.25
C ASP A 187 17.92 4.47 -6.80
N GLY A 188 18.54 3.45 -6.19
CA GLY A 188 19.89 3.53 -5.63
C GLY A 188 19.98 4.25 -4.28
N ALA A 189 18.87 4.65 -3.67
CA ALA A 189 18.85 5.28 -2.35
C ALA A 189 19.24 4.27 -1.24
N PRO A 190 19.70 4.74 -0.06
CA PRO A 190 19.95 3.85 1.07
C PRO A 190 18.70 3.06 1.47
N ALA A 191 18.80 1.73 1.51
CA ALA A 191 17.65 0.89 1.82
C ALA A 191 17.20 1.09 3.28
N THR A 192 15.91 1.34 3.47
CA THR A 192 15.32 1.54 4.81
C THR A 192 15.26 0.23 5.60
N PRO A 193 15.16 0.29 6.94
CA PRO A 193 14.89 -0.90 7.76
C PRO A 193 13.70 -1.75 7.28
N LEU A 194 12.64 -1.14 6.73
CA LEU A 194 11.49 -1.87 6.19
C LEU A 194 11.80 -2.61 4.88
N MET A 195 12.93 -2.31 4.21
CA MET A 195 13.38 -3.03 3.02
C MET A 195 14.37 -4.17 3.37
N ARG A 196 15.29 -3.94 4.32
CA ARG A 196 16.43 -4.84 4.59
C ARG A 196 16.45 -5.50 5.97
N GLY A 197 15.54 -5.12 6.87
CA GLY A 197 15.62 -5.48 8.28
C GLY A 197 16.88 -4.94 8.94
N ALA A 198 17.58 -5.79 9.69
CA ALA A 198 18.90 -5.45 10.22
C ALA A 198 19.98 -5.30 9.12
N GLY A 199 19.73 -5.80 7.90
CA GLY A 199 20.65 -5.76 6.77
C GLY A 199 21.17 -7.14 6.37
N ARG A 200 22.24 -7.19 5.57
CA ARG A 200 22.81 -8.46 5.06
C ARG A 200 23.41 -9.30 6.18
N ILE A 201 23.02 -10.56 6.29
CA ILE A 201 23.61 -11.55 7.21
C ILE A 201 25.14 -11.62 7.10
N GLN A 202 25.83 -11.66 8.26
CA GLN A 202 27.27 -11.87 8.34
C GLN A 202 27.61 -13.07 9.25
N VAL A 203 27.86 -14.24 8.65
CA VAL A 203 28.10 -15.49 9.41
C VAL A 203 29.29 -15.37 10.36
N GLY A 204 30.43 -14.84 9.90
CA GLY A 204 31.66 -14.75 10.69
C GLY A 204 31.48 -13.98 12.02
N PRO A 205 31.06 -12.70 11.98
CA PRO A 205 30.65 -11.94 13.15
C PRO A 205 29.59 -12.64 14.02
N ALA A 206 28.56 -13.24 13.41
CA ALA A 206 27.50 -13.93 14.15
C ALA A 206 27.96 -15.19 14.91
N MET A 207 29.15 -15.75 14.59
CA MET A 207 29.74 -16.87 15.36
C MET A 207 30.19 -16.45 16.76
N ALA A 208 30.49 -15.17 17.00
CA ALA A 208 30.92 -14.65 18.29
C ALA A 208 30.43 -13.19 18.46
N PRO A 209 29.12 -12.97 18.65
CA PRO A 209 28.53 -11.62 18.71
C PRO A 209 28.80 -10.92 20.04
N GLY A 210 29.27 -11.62 21.08
CA GLY A 210 29.44 -11.09 22.44
C GLY A 210 28.14 -10.92 23.23
N LEU A 211 27.05 -10.47 22.58
CA LEU A 211 25.70 -10.42 23.12
C LEU A 211 24.72 -11.21 22.23
N VAL A 212 23.72 -11.84 22.85
CA VAL A 212 22.53 -12.41 22.21
C VAL A 212 21.26 -11.92 22.91
N MET A 213 20.11 -12.17 22.30
CA MET A 213 18.78 -11.86 22.85
C MET A 213 17.86 -13.06 22.66
N ASP A 214 17.17 -13.46 23.72
CA ASP A 214 16.17 -14.54 23.69
C ASP A 214 14.73 -14.00 23.73
N ALA A 215 13.84 -14.65 22.99
CA ALA A 215 12.40 -14.40 22.97
C ALA A 215 11.69 -15.75 23.14
N THR A 216 11.27 -16.04 24.38
CA THR A 216 10.73 -17.36 24.72
C THR A 216 9.39 -17.65 24.02
N PRO A 217 9.02 -18.93 23.79
CA PRO A 217 7.69 -19.31 23.29
C PRO A 217 6.53 -18.93 24.23
N ALA A 218 6.80 -18.52 25.48
CA ALA A 218 5.80 -17.94 26.36
C ALA A 218 5.59 -16.45 26.05
N ALA A 219 6.69 -15.69 25.90
CA ALA A 219 6.64 -14.29 25.50
C ALA A 219 5.99 -14.11 24.11
N MET A 220 6.35 -14.96 23.13
CA MET A 220 5.73 -14.93 21.80
C MET A 220 4.20 -15.15 21.81
N ARG A 221 3.68 -15.96 22.75
CA ARG A 221 2.22 -16.16 22.91
C ARG A 221 1.56 -15.05 23.72
N ALA A 222 2.27 -14.43 24.65
CA ALA A 222 1.78 -13.28 25.41
C ALA A 222 1.71 -12.00 24.56
N ALA A 223 2.54 -11.91 23.50
CA ALA A 223 2.58 -10.82 22.55
C ALA A 223 1.71 -11.05 21.30
N ASP A 224 0.83 -12.06 21.29
CA ASP A 224 -0.05 -12.37 20.16
C ASP A 224 -1.18 -11.32 20.04
N PRO A 225 -1.25 -10.51 18.95
CA PRO A 225 -2.30 -9.51 18.78
C PRO A 225 -3.70 -10.09 18.76
N ALA A 226 -3.88 -11.34 18.29
CA ALA A 226 -5.19 -12.01 18.30
C ALA A 226 -5.67 -12.36 19.72
N ALA A 227 -4.75 -12.32 20.71
CA ALA A 227 -5.04 -12.47 22.14
C ALA A 227 -4.97 -11.12 22.90
N GLY A 228 -4.82 -9.99 22.21
CA GLY A 228 -4.65 -8.66 22.82
C GLY A 228 -3.23 -8.38 23.33
N GLY A 229 -2.23 -9.15 22.90
CA GLY A 229 -0.82 -8.92 23.20
C GLY A 229 -0.16 -7.90 22.27
N ASP A 230 0.95 -7.30 22.72
CA ASP A 230 1.72 -6.33 21.95
C ASP A 230 3.10 -6.88 21.51
N PRO A 231 3.32 -7.09 20.19
CA PRO A 231 4.61 -7.48 19.62
C PRO A 231 5.77 -6.50 19.87
N SER A 232 5.52 -5.22 20.15
CA SER A 232 6.58 -4.23 20.41
C SER A 232 7.43 -4.59 21.65
N THR A 233 6.78 -5.28 22.61
CA THR A 233 7.36 -5.78 23.86
C THR A 233 8.29 -6.99 23.68
N LEU A 234 8.31 -7.62 22.49
CA LEU A 234 9.16 -8.77 22.24
C LEU A 234 10.64 -8.40 22.33
N ASN A 235 11.41 -9.24 23.03
CA ASN A 235 12.85 -9.10 23.15
C ASN A 235 13.58 -9.55 21.88
N ILE A 236 13.34 -8.86 20.77
CA ILE A 236 13.93 -9.10 19.46
C ILE A 236 14.87 -7.95 19.05
N PRO A 237 15.91 -8.18 18.22
CA PRO A 237 16.89 -7.15 17.83
C PRO A 237 16.37 -6.12 16.82
N SER A 238 15.15 -5.64 16.99
CA SER A 238 14.52 -4.63 16.15
C SER A 238 13.43 -3.91 16.93
N LEU A 239 13.24 -2.63 16.66
CA LEU A 239 12.27 -1.77 17.31
C LEU A 239 11.29 -1.26 16.24
N GLN A 240 10.00 -1.54 16.40
CA GLN A 240 8.95 -0.97 15.55
C GLN A 240 7.82 -0.41 16.41
N ALA A 241 7.43 0.84 16.17
CA ALA A 241 6.17 1.40 16.65
C ALA A 241 5.29 1.74 15.45
N LEU A 242 4.01 1.36 15.51
CA LEU A 242 2.99 1.77 14.53
C LEU A 242 2.44 3.19 14.82
N HIS A 243 2.64 3.66 16.06
CA HIS A 243 2.26 4.97 16.56
C HIS A 243 3.35 5.46 17.51
N CYS A 244 3.84 6.68 17.33
CA CYS A 244 4.81 7.37 18.17
C CYS A 244 4.44 8.87 18.23
N ILE A 245 3.87 9.27 19.37
CA ILE A 245 3.45 10.65 19.68
C ILE A 245 4.37 11.19 20.78
N ASP A 246 5.06 12.32 20.56
CA ASP A 246 6.18 12.86 21.36
C ASP A 246 7.35 11.86 21.51
N ARG A 247 7.13 10.77 22.24
CA ARG A 247 8.13 9.74 22.55
C ARG A 247 7.54 8.35 22.62
N CYS A 248 8.17 7.40 21.94
CA CYS A 248 7.92 5.97 22.10
C CYS A 248 9.10 5.28 22.80
N THR A 249 8.79 4.35 23.72
CA THR A 249 9.79 3.68 24.56
C THR A 249 9.72 2.16 24.41
N PHE A 250 10.90 1.55 24.32
CA PHE A 250 11.09 0.11 24.16
C PHE A 250 12.04 -0.42 25.22
N GLU A 251 11.83 -1.65 25.69
CA GLU A 251 12.81 -2.37 26.50
C GLU A 251 13.40 -3.53 25.71
N ARG A 252 14.71 -3.73 25.81
CA ARG A 252 15.43 -4.87 25.23
C ARG A 252 16.41 -5.43 26.26
N THR A 253 16.43 -6.76 26.40
CA THR A 253 17.32 -7.48 27.32
C THR A 253 18.35 -8.27 26.53
N VAL A 254 19.61 -7.85 26.64
CA VAL A 254 20.77 -8.54 26.07
C VAL A 254 21.41 -9.46 27.10
N THR A 255 21.89 -10.62 26.67
CA THR A 255 22.62 -11.61 27.48
C THR A 255 24.01 -11.80 26.89
N ALA A 256 25.04 -11.75 27.74
CA ALA A 256 26.42 -11.86 27.29
C ALA A 256 26.85 -13.32 27.13
N VAL A 257 27.36 -13.68 25.95
CA VAL A 257 27.96 -15.02 25.71
C VAL A 257 29.42 -15.09 26.17
N GLU A 258 30.10 -13.93 26.22
CA GLU A 258 31.42 -13.78 26.83
C GLU A 258 31.53 -12.44 27.56
N ARG A 259 32.61 -12.24 28.33
CA ARG A 259 32.83 -11.01 29.10
C ARG A 259 33.05 -9.82 28.17
N GLY A 260 32.18 -8.81 28.23
CA GLY A 260 32.26 -7.61 27.39
C GLY A 260 31.84 -6.32 28.11
N SER A 261 32.49 -5.22 27.75
CA SER A 261 32.06 -3.85 28.08
C SER A 261 31.52 -3.17 26.84
N TRP A 262 30.35 -2.56 26.97
CA TRP A 262 29.56 -2.04 25.86
C TRP A 262 29.14 -0.60 26.13
N GLN A 263 29.11 0.19 25.06
CA GLN A 263 28.52 1.52 25.02
C GLN A 263 27.30 1.47 24.10
N ALA A 264 26.16 1.97 24.57
CA ALA A 264 24.88 1.95 23.86
C ALA A 264 24.47 3.37 23.46
N SER A 265 24.04 3.54 22.22
CA SER A 265 23.66 4.83 21.62
C SER A 265 22.61 4.66 20.52
N LEU A 266 22.05 5.78 20.05
CA LEU A 266 21.24 5.84 18.83
C LEU A 266 22.08 6.47 17.70
N GLU A 267 21.91 5.96 16.49
CA GLU A 267 22.34 6.58 15.24
C GLU A 267 21.12 6.83 14.34
N ASP A 268 21.23 7.86 13.51
CA ASP A 268 20.25 8.30 12.50
C ASP A 268 18.86 8.75 13.02
N ILE A 269 18.57 8.65 14.33
CA ILE A 269 17.28 9.06 14.94
C ILE A 269 17.45 9.70 16.33
N GLY A 270 16.54 10.59 16.71
CA GLY A 270 16.49 11.24 18.04
C GLY A 270 16.15 10.30 19.20
N GLY A 271 16.63 10.63 20.41
CA GLY A 271 16.27 9.93 21.65
C GLY A 271 17.43 9.62 22.60
N SER A 272 17.28 8.54 23.40
CA SER A 272 18.29 8.08 24.37
C SER A 272 18.23 6.57 24.65
N VAL A 273 19.33 6.04 25.21
CA VAL A 273 19.44 4.64 25.68
C VAL A 273 19.96 4.62 27.11
N ALA A 274 19.29 3.89 28.01
CA ALA A 274 19.62 3.80 29.43
C ALA A 274 19.68 2.33 29.92
N PRO A 275 20.77 1.90 30.58
CA PRO A 275 22.06 2.58 30.70
C PRO A 275 22.83 2.62 29.38
N SER A 276 23.44 3.76 29.07
CA SER A 276 24.29 3.97 27.89
C SER A 276 25.67 3.30 27.98
N GLY A 277 26.01 2.66 29.10
CA GLY A 277 27.26 1.92 29.26
C GLY A 277 27.14 0.84 30.32
N PHE A 278 27.63 -0.37 30.02
CA PHE A 278 27.56 -1.51 30.94
C PHE A 278 28.70 -2.52 30.73
N LEU A 279 28.97 -3.30 31.78
CA LEU A 279 29.86 -4.45 31.78
C LEU A 279 29.02 -5.69 32.12
N LEU A 280 29.26 -6.79 31.41
CA LEU A 280 28.68 -8.10 31.69
C LEU A 280 29.75 -9.18 31.68
N GLN A 281 29.61 -10.16 32.57
CA GLN A 281 30.28 -11.46 32.48
C GLN A 281 29.47 -12.41 31.57
N ALA A 282 30.09 -13.50 31.12
CA ALA A 282 29.36 -14.56 30.42
C ALA A 282 28.17 -15.09 31.26
N GLY A 283 26.99 -15.16 30.65
CA GLY A 283 25.72 -15.54 31.28
C GLY A 283 24.98 -14.41 32.02
N GLU A 284 25.58 -13.23 32.19
CA GLU A 284 24.87 -12.08 32.77
C GLU A 284 24.02 -11.37 31.71
N SER A 285 22.87 -10.82 32.14
CA SER A 285 21.95 -10.06 31.27
C SER A 285 21.82 -8.60 31.70
N ARG A 286 21.47 -7.74 30.73
CA ARG A 286 21.16 -6.32 30.94
C ARG A 286 19.91 -5.95 30.16
N THR A 287 18.89 -5.46 30.84
CA THR A 287 17.82 -4.68 30.21
C THR A 287 18.32 -3.27 29.96
N ILE A 288 18.10 -2.79 28.73
CA ILE A 288 18.25 -1.41 28.30
C ILE A 288 16.87 -0.87 27.91
N THR A 289 16.59 0.36 28.34
CA THR A 289 15.43 1.14 27.93
C THR A 289 15.87 2.07 26.81
N ILE A 290 15.16 2.06 25.69
CA ILE A 290 15.39 2.90 24.52
C ILE A 290 14.18 3.81 24.40
N THR A 291 14.38 5.12 24.50
CA THR A 291 13.32 6.11 24.25
C THR A 291 13.68 6.83 22.95
N ILE A 292 12.82 6.69 21.95
CA ILE A 292 12.89 7.45 20.70
C ILE A 292 12.12 8.75 20.90
N ASP A 293 12.67 9.83 20.38
CA ASP A 293 12.10 11.18 20.42
C ASP A 293 11.87 11.61 18.97
N VAL A 294 10.63 11.94 18.62
CA VAL A 294 10.21 12.26 17.24
C VAL A 294 10.01 13.76 17.01
N GLU A 295 10.43 14.61 17.96
CA GLU A 295 10.40 16.07 17.79
C GLU A 295 11.22 16.50 16.56
N GLY A 296 10.54 17.01 15.53
CA GLY A 296 11.14 17.48 14.28
C GLY A 296 11.34 16.43 13.18
N GLU A 297 10.88 15.19 13.37
CA GLU A 297 10.77 14.19 12.31
C GLU A 297 9.58 14.49 11.37
N GLU A 298 9.56 13.90 10.17
CA GLU A 298 8.47 14.09 9.20
C GLU A 298 7.19 13.36 9.63
N GLN A 299 6.09 14.10 9.77
CA GLN A 299 4.78 13.56 10.14
C GLN A 299 4.11 12.75 9.03
N GLY A 300 3.33 11.74 9.40
CA GLY A 300 2.68 10.83 8.45
C GLY A 300 3.68 9.91 7.72
N ALA A 301 4.93 9.91 8.17
CA ALA A 301 6.03 9.16 7.58
C ALA A 301 6.72 8.26 8.61
N TRP A 302 7.64 7.43 8.12
CA TRP A 302 8.44 6.54 8.96
C TRP A 302 9.80 7.19 9.27
N ALA A 303 10.04 7.49 10.55
CA ALA A 303 11.37 7.82 11.03
C ALA A 303 12.19 6.54 11.23
N PHE A 304 13.44 6.56 10.77
CA PHE A 304 14.32 5.40 10.76
C PHE A 304 15.63 5.68 11.48
N GLY A 305 16.10 4.71 12.25
CA GLY A 305 17.45 4.74 12.78
C GLY A 305 17.91 3.39 13.29
N ARG A 306 18.81 3.42 14.27
CA ARG A 306 19.31 2.19 14.90
C ARG A 306 19.80 2.43 16.32
N VAL A 307 19.65 1.41 17.15
CA VAL A 307 20.41 1.30 18.40
C VAL A 307 21.74 0.66 18.08
N VAL A 308 22.86 1.26 18.49
CA VAL A 308 24.21 0.70 18.33
C VAL A 308 24.77 0.31 19.70
N LEU A 309 25.32 -0.91 19.78
CA LEU A 309 26.06 -1.41 20.92
C LEU A 309 27.53 -1.58 20.48
N GLU A 310 28.39 -0.64 20.84
CA GLU A 310 29.80 -0.66 20.51
C GLU A 310 30.61 -1.33 21.63
N PRO A 311 31.40 -2.39 21.35
CA PRO A 311 32.24 -3.02 22.35
C PRO A 311 33.55 -2.25 22.55
N LEU A 312 33.95 -2.04 23.81
CA LEU A 312 35.27 -1.45 24.12
C LEU A 312 36.44 -2.39 23.77
N ALA A 313 36.16 -3.66 23.50
CA ALA A 313 37.14 -4.67 23.10
C ALA A 313 37.06 -4.94 21.60
N ARG A 314 38.15 -4.65 20.86
CA ARG A 314 38.26 -4.83 19.40
C ARG A 314 38.15 -6.28 18.89
N SER A 315 38.02 -7.26 19.77
CA SER A 315 37.77 -8.67 19.43
C SER A 315 36.30 -8.98 19.18
N LEU A 316 35.39 -8.09 19.62
CA LEU A 316 33.95 -8.23 19.46
C LEU A 316 33.46 -7.36 18.30
N PRO A 317 32.42 -7.78 17.56
CA PRO A 317 31.80 -6.94 16.54
C PRO A 317 30.93 -5.84 17.19
N THR A 318 30.86 -4.68 16.54
CA THR A 318 29.79 -3.70 16.81
C THR A 318 28.45 -4.33 16.46
N LEU A 319 27.47 -4.18 17.34
CA LEU A 319 26.11 -4.70 17.13
C LEU A 319 25.14 -3.57 16.84
N SER A 320 24.10 -3.85 16.05
CA SER A 320 23.04 -2.89 15.78
C SER A 320 21.64 -3.51 15.79
N MET A 321 20.64 -2.71 16.15
CA MET A 321 19.22 -3.07 16.06
C MET A 321 18.49 -1.97 15.29
N PRO A 322 17.87 -2.26 14.12
CA PRO A 322 17.10 -1.26 13.38
C PRO A 322 15.92 -0.73 14.20
N VAL A 323 15.66 0.56 14.03
CA VAL A 323 14.51 1.31 14.54
C VAL A 323 13.68 1.77 13.34
N ALA A 324 12.37 1.54 13.40
CA ALA A 324 11.39 2.13 12.49
C ALA A 324 10.17 2.57 13.31
N VAL A 325 9.93 3.87 13.42
CA VAL A 325 8.75 4.39 14.13
C VAL A 325 7.93 5.20 13.16
N PHE A 326 6.62 4.96 13.12
CA PHE A 326 5.71 5.83 12.40
C PHE A 326 5.46 7.07 13.24
N VAL A 327 5.61 8.24 12.65
CA VAL A 327 5.38 9.53 13.31
C VAL A 327 3.94 9.92 13.01
N ASP A 328 3.05 9.78 13.99
CA ASP A 328 1.62 10.05 13.79
C ASP A 328 1.43 11.49 13.31
N PRO A 329 0.72 11.70 12.19
CA PRO A 329 0.36 13.04 11.77
C PRO A 329 -0.59 13.64 12.79
N LEU A 330 -0.62 14.96 12.84
CA LEU A 330 -1.62 15.73 13.57
C LEU A 330 -3.04 15.19 13.29
N GLU A 331 -3.79 14.82 14.32
CA GLU A 331 -5.15 14.24 14.19
C GLU A 331 -6.10 14.84 15.22
N LEU A 332 -7.26 15.33 14.79
CA LEU A 332 -8.34 15.81 15.64
C LEU A 332 -9.39 14.71 15.88
N ALA A 333 -9.42 14.18 17.10
CA ALA A 333 -10.51 13.33 17.59
C ALA A 333 -11.57 14.14 18.35
N ILE A 334 -12.84 13.71 18.24
CA ILE A 334 -14.00 14.36 18.85
C ILE A 334 -14.87 13.33 19.57
N GLU A 335 -15.18 13.54 20.84
CA GLU A 335 -15.98 12.62 21.67
C GLU A 335 -17.03 13.38 22.51
N PRO A 336 -18.34 13.11 22.38
CA PRO A 336 -18.96 12.21 21.41
C PRO A 336 -18.90 12.75 19.97
N GLU A 337 -18.95 11.85 18.99
CA GLU A 337 -18.96 12.18 17.56
C GLU A 337 -20.26 12.87 17.11
N GLU A 338 -21.35 12.74 17.87
CA GLU A 338 -22.63 13.43 17.68
C GLU A 338 -23.14 14.08 18.97
N VAL A 339 -24.02 15.09 18.84
CA VAL A 339 -24.75 15.68 19.96
C VAL A 339 -26.25 15.47 19.78
N ASP A 340 -26.84 14.63 20.62
CA ASP A 340 -28.30 14.51 20.77
C ASP A 340 -28.76 15.14 22.08
N ALA A 341 -29.78 16.00 22.02
CA ALA A 341 -30.37 16.63 23.19
C ALA A 341 -31.84 17.02 22.98
N SER A 342 -32.56 17.30 24.06
CA SER A 342 -33.92 17.84 24.01
C SER A 342 -34.14 19.01 24.97
N ALA A 343 -35.10 19.87 24.64
CA ALA A 343 -35.55 20.97 25.49
C ALA A 343 -37.02 21.32 25.22
N PRO A 344 -37.75 21.87 26.21
CA PRO A 344 -39.07 22.44 25.95
C PRO A 344 -39.01 23.66 25.02
N ALA A 345 -40.09 23.94 24.29
CA ALA A 345 -40.23 25.14 23.47
C ALA A 345 -39.87 26.43 24.25
N GLY A 346 -38.98 27.26 23.69
CA GLY A 346 -38.40 28.44 24.35
C GLY A 346 -37.41 28.13 25.49
N GLY A 347 -36.92 26.89 25.57
CA GLY A 347 -35.85 26.46 26.46
C GLY A 347 -34.52 26.22 25.71
N SER A 348 -33.53 25.69 26.43
CA SER A 348 -32.23 25.35 25.86
C SER A 348 -31.64 24.10 26.51
N ALA A 349 -30.91 23.30 25.74
CA ALA A 349 -30.10 22.19 26.24
C ALA A 349 -28.61 22.55 26.23
N GLN A 350 -27.83 21.94 27.12
CA GLN A 350 -26.37 21.98 27.11
C GLN A 350 -25.81 20.58 26.88
N ALA A 351 -24.82 20.51 26.00
CA ALA A 351 -23.99 19.35 25.72
C ALA A 351 -22.51 19.76 25.83
N ALA A 352 -21.62 18.77 25.79
CA ALA A 352 -20.19 19.01 25.78
C ALA A 352 -19.53 17.97 24.87
N ILE A 353 -18.60 18.43 24.02
CA ILE A 353 -17.73 17.55 23.23
C ILE A 353 -16.28 17.75 23.67
N THR A 354 -15.50 16.68 23.63
CA THR A 354 -14.06 16.68 23.93
C THR A 354 -13.30 16.66 22.63
N LEU A 355 -12.47 17.68 22.41
CA LEU A 355 -11.54 17.74 21.29
C LEU A 355 -10.18 17.26 21.79
N SER A 356 -9.58 16.30 21.10
CA SER A 356 -8.29 15.69 21.47
C SER A 356 -7.33 15.73 20.28
N ASN A 357 -6.08 16.09 20.52
CA ASN A 357 -5.01 15.95 19.54
C ASN A 357 -4.34 14.58 19.71
N LEU A 358 -4.57 13.66 18.77
CA LEU A 358 -3.99 12.32 18.79
C LEU A 358 -2.64 12.22 18.05
N GLY A 359 -2.18 13.32 17.45
CA GLY A 359 -0.98 13.36 16.63
C GLY A 359 0.19 14.14 17.22
N ASN A 360 1.22 14.32 16.39
CA ASN A 360 2.35 15.22 16.67
C ASN A 360 2.04 16.67 16.22
N ASP A 361 2.84 17.63 16.72
CA ASP A 361 2.62 19.09 16.65
C ASP A 361 1.36 19.63 17.35
N GLY A 362 1.21 20.95 17.34
CA GLY A 362 0.08 21.68 17.90
C GLY A 362 -1.12 21.71 16.95
N LEU A 363 -2.24 21.15 17.40
CA LEU A 363 -3.53 21.33 16.77
C LEU A 363 -4.03 22.75 17.03
N THR A 364 -4.60 23.37 16.02
CA THR A 364 -5.37 24.60 16.06
C THR A 364 -6.70 24.35 15.39
N TRP A 365 -7.78 24.84 15.99
CA TRP A 365 -9.13 24.60 15.49
C TRP A 365 -10.01 25.84 15.65
N SER A 366 -11.05 25.95 14.81
CA SER A 366 -12.05 27.02 14.84
C SER A 366 -13.41 26.55 14.35
N LEU A 367 -14.49 27.14 14.88
CA LEU A 367 -15.84 26.86 14.43
C LEU A 367 -16.18 27.65 13.16
N PHE A 368 -16.56 26.93 12.10
CA PHE A 368 -17.08 27.54 10.89
C PHE A 368 -18.58 27.80 11.01
N GLN A 369 -19.01 29.01 10.65
CA GLN A 369 -20.42 29.42 10.63
C GLN A 369 -20.82 29.89 9.23
N GLY A 370 -21.88 29.32 8.66
CA GLY A 370 -22.39 29.68 7.34
C GLY A 370 -22.50 28.49 6.38
N GLN A 371 -22.76 28.77 5.11
CA GLN A 371 -22.86 27.73 4.08
C GLN A 371 -21.49 27.37 3.50
N ARG A 372 -21.27 26.08 3.27
CA ARG A 372 -20.12 25.53 2.53
C ARG A 372 -20.49 24.17 1.91
N ALA A 373 -19.63 23.65 1.03
CA ALA A 373 -19.69 22.25 0.65
C ALA A 373 -19.37 21.36 1.86
N LEU A 374 -20.25 20.39 2.13
CA LEU A 374 -20.13 19.39 3.19
C LEU A 374 -20.37 17.99 2.61
N PRO A 375 -19.65 16.95 3.05
CA PRO A 375 -20.04 15.58 2.76
C PRO A 375 -21.43 15.30 3.34
N ILE A 376 -22.32 14.84 2.47
CA ILE A 376 -23.59 14.20 2.84
C ILE A 376 -23.47 12.68 2.80
N VAL A 377 -22.50 12.16 2.04
CA VAL A 377 -21.95 10.79 2.15
C VAL A 377 -20.43 10.89 2.04
N ASP A 378 -19.72 10.10 2.85
CA ASP A 378 -18.26 9.97 2.82
C ASP A 378 -17.85 8.52 3.12
N GLN A 379 -17.45 7.78 2.08
CA GLN A 379 -17.14 6.34 2.13
C GLN A 379 -15.73 6.07 1.54
N PRO A 380 -14.66 6.29 2.34
CA PRO A 380 -13.26 6.27 1.88
C PRO A 380 -12.64 4.86 1.84
N ALA A 381 -11.85 4.55 0.80
CA ALA A 381 -11.35 3.20 0.48
C ALA A 381 -10.68 2.45 1.66
N ASN A 382 -11.20 1.25 2.03
CA ASN A 382 -10.64 0.43 3.11
C ASN A 382 -10.00 -0.92 2.71
N THR A 383 -10.27 -1.45 1.50
CA THR A 383 -9.64 -2.70 1.03
C THR A 383 -9.32 -2.68 -0.47
N LEU A 384 -8.21 -3.34 -0.83
CA LEU A 384 -7.68 -3.37 -2.21
C LEU A 384 -8.30 -4.49 -3.09
N ASN A 385 -9.61 -4.72 -3.01
CA ASN A 385 -10.32 -5.74 -3.81
C ASN A 385 -11.58 -5.15 -4.45
N GLY A 386 -11.92 -5.54 -5.69
CA GLY A 386 -12.85 -4.72 -6.46
C GLY A 386 -13.46 -5.27 -7.74
N LEU A 387 -14.50 -4.56 -8.22
CA LEU A 387 -15.21 -4.80 -9.50
C LEU A 387 -14.63 -3.90 -10.61
N VAL A 388 -15.25 -3.83 -11.80
CA VAL A 388 -14.86 -2.84 -12.81
C VAL A 388 -16.07 -1.99 -13.16
N SER A 389 -16.06 -0.68 -12.86
CA SER A 389 -17.05 0.24 -13.44
C SER A 389 -16.48 0.79 -14.75
N THR A 390 -17.00 0.34 -15.89
CA THR A 390 -16.51 0.70 -17.23
C THR A 390 -17.54 0.38 -18.32
N LEU A 391 -17.45 1.08 -19.46
CA LEU A 391 -18.20 0.80 -20.68
C LEU A 391 -17.26 0.72 -21.88
N TYR A 392 -17.55 -0.17 -22.83
CA TYR A 392 -16.83 -0.25 -24.11
C TYR A 392 -17.67 0.36 -25.24
N ALA A 393 -17.05 1.23 -26.04
CA ALA A 393 -17.73 1.98 -27.09
C ALA A 393 -18.07 1.12 -28.32
N ASP A 394 -17.30 0.06 -28.59
CA ASP A 394 -17.51 -0.84 -29.73
C ASP A 394 -18.64 -1.85 -29.51
N SER A 395 -18.76 -2.41 -28.30
CA SER A 395 -19.79 -3.39 -27.94
C SER A 395 -21.04 -2.78 -27.29
N GLY A 396 -20.89 -1.64 -26.61
CA GLY A 396 -21.90 -1.13 -25.67
C GLY A 396 -22.06 -2.00 -24.40
N THR A 397 -21.14 -2.93 -24.14
CA THR A 397 -21.09 -3.78 -22.95
C THR A 397 -20.09 -3.26 -21.92
N GLY A 398 -20.17 -3.81 -20.72
CA GLY A 398 -19.35 -3.44 -19.58
C GLY A 398 -19.97 -3.89 -18.26
N ALA A 399 -19.31 -3.50 -17.19
CA ALA A 399 -19.78 -3.67 -15.81
C ALA A 399 -19.90 -2.28 -15.17
N LEU A 400 -20.91 -2.07 -14.34
CA LEU A 400 -21.14 -0.79 -13.66
C LEU A 400 -21.47 -1.05 -12.20
N VAL A 401 -20.99 -0.14 -11.33
CA VAL A 401 -21.30 -0.14 -9.90
C VAL A 401 -22.10 1.13 -9.58
N ALA A 402 -23.08 0.98 -8.70
CA ALA A 402 -23.90 2.06 -8.17
C ALA A 402 -23.93 1.98 -6.64
N ASP A 403 -23.91 3.13 -5.96
CA ASP A 403 -24.25 3.21 -4.54
C ASP A 403 -25.15 4.41 -4.22
N ASP A 404 -25.75 4.40 -3.04
CA ASP A 404 -26.96 5.19 -2.74
C ASP A 404 -26.74 6.34 -1.73
N PHE A 405 -27.43 7.46 -1.93
CA PHE A 405 -27.41 8.59 -1.01
C PHE A 405 -28.80 9.20 -0.82
N GLU A 406 -29.10 9.61 0.42
CA GLU A 406 -30.41 10.18 0.78
C GLU A 406 -30.32 11.67 1.13
N LEU A 407 -31.24 12.45 0.57
CA LEU A 407 -31.41 13.87 0.82
C LEU A 407 -32.66 14.11 1.66
N ALA A 408 -32.51 14.60 2.89
CA ALA A 408 -33.64 14.94 3.76
C ALA A 408 -34.40 16.20 3.28
N GLU A 409 -33.74 17.08 2.54
CA GLU A 409 -34.29 18.36 2.04
C GLU A 409 -33.75 18.67 0.62
N PRO A 410 -34.37 19.62 -0.12
CA PRO A 410 -33.83 20.06 -1.41
C PRO A 410 -32.42 20.61 -1.27
N THR A 411 -31.46 19.96 -1.92
CA THR A 411 -30.02 20.13 -1.68
C THR A 411 -29.30 20.39 -3.01
N THR A 412 -28.29 21.27 -3.01
CA THR A 412 -27.43 21.51 -4.18
C THR A 412 -26.14 20.72 -4.03
N ILE A 413 -25.78 19.93 -5.04
CA ILE A 413 -24.57 19.10 -5.06
C ILE A 413 -23.41 19.93 -5.62
N GLU A 414 -22.26 19.87 -4.94
CA GLU A 414 -21.04 20.62 -5.25
C GLU A 414 -19.97 19.71 -5.89
N GLU A 415 -19.86 18.46 -5.42
CA GLU A 415 -18.90 17.46 -5.95
C GLU A 415 -19.49 16.03 -5.92
N LEU A 416 -19.11 15.23 -6.91
CA LEU A 416 -19.36 13.78 -6.97
C LEU A 416 -18.03 13.04 -7.16
N SER A 417 -17.64 12.20 -6.19
CA SER A 417 -16.37 11.46 -6.18
C SER A 417 -16.56 9.96 -5.98
N VAL A 418 -15.73 9.16 -6.64
CA VAL A 418 -15.68 7.69 -6.55
C VAL A 418 -14.23 7.18 -6.63
N GLU A 419 -13.91 6.11 -5.91
CA GLU A 419 -12.56 5.52 -5.87
C GLU A 419 -12.45 4.16 -6.58
N GLY A 420 -11.22 3.77 -6.91
CA GLY A 420 -10.88 2.46 -7.47
C GLY A 420 -10.68 2.46 -8.99
N PHE A 421 -9.91 3.41 -9.50
CA PHE A 421 -9.48 3.40 -10.90
C PHE A 421 -7.99 3.11 -11.02
N LEU A 422 -7.60 1.96 -10.44
CA LEU A 422 -6.23 1.47 -10.45
C LEU A 422 -5.85 0.76 -11.76
N PHE A 423 -4.55 0.77 -12.05
CA PHE A 423 -3.90 0.01 -13.11
C PHE A 423 -2.74 -0.81 -12.52
N ALA A 424 -2.52 -2.04 -13.02
CA ALA A 424 -1.46 -2.94 -12.55
C ALA A 424 -0.03 -2.43 -12.82
N ASN A 425 0.15 -1.51 -13.78
CA ASN A 425 1.33 -0.67 -13.85
C ASN A 425 1.15 0.49 -12.88
N TYR A 426 1.78 0.40 -11.70
CA TYR A 426 1.75 1.47 -10.71
C TYR A 426 2.33 2.78 -11.31
N GLY A 427 1.44 3.76 -11.56
CA GLY A 427 1.77 5.05 -12.18
C GLY A 427 0.95 5.38 -13.44
N ASP A 428 0.26 4.40 -14.02
CA ASP A 428 -0.72 4.64 -15.10
C ASP A 428 -1.99 5.33 -14.54
N THR A 429 -2.66 6.14 -15.37
CA THR A 429 -3.83 6.97 -14.98
C THR A 429 -4.97 6.88 -16.00
N VAL A 430 -6.21 7.13 -15.57
CA VAL A 430 -7.43 6.88 -16.39
C VAL A 430 -7.43 7.63 -17.71
N ASP A 431 -6.89 8.84 -17.72
CA ASP A 431 -6.79 9.72 -18.89
C ASP A 431 -5.79 9.26 -19.95
N GLN A 432 -4.94 8.26 -19.66
CA GLN A 432 -4.07 7.63 -20.65
C GLN A 432 -4.84 6.69 -21.60
N TYR A 433 -6.00 6.19 -21.17
CA TYR A 433 -6.72 5.12 -21.85
C TYR A 433 -8.21 5.43 -22.13
N ALA A 434 -8.89 6.19 -21.27
CA ALA A 434 -10.33 6.47 -21.41
C ALA A 434 -10.62 7.53 -22.48
N THR A 435 -11.64 7.30 -23.30
CA THR A 435 -12.11 8.28 -24.31
C THR A 435 -13.07 9.31 -23.72
N SER A 436 -13.86 8.91 -22.74
CA SER A 436 -14.73 9.77 -21.93
C SER A 436 -14.91 9.22 -20.53
N ILE A 437 -15.39 10.07 -19.61
CA ILE A 437 -15.89 9.65 -18.30
C ILE A 437 -17.30 10.20 -18.15
N THR A 438 -18.20 9.37 -17.62
CA THR A 438 -19.60 9.71 -17.37
C THR A 438 -19.90 9.59 -15.89
N TRP A 439 -20.56 10.61 -15.33
CA TRP A 439 -21.25 10.58 -14.05
C TRP A 439 -22.76 10.60 -14.29
N SER A 440 -23.52 9.93 -13.44
CA SER A 440 -24.98 9.89 -13.53
C SER A 440 -25.60 9.66 -12.17
N VAL A 441 -26.67 10.40 -11.90
CA VAL A 441 -27.49 10.27 -10.68
C VAL A 441 -28.86 9.74 -11.10
N TRP A 442 -29.27 8.63 -10.50
CA TRP A 442 -30.51 7.91 -10.80
C TRP A 442 -31.47 8.04 -9.63
N ALA A 443 -32.77 8.00 -9.90
CA ALA A 443 -33.77 7.88 -8.84
C ALA A 443 -33.73 6.45 -8.27
N ASP A 444 -34.04 6.31 -6.98
CA ASP A 444 -34.30 4.99 -6.39
C ASP A 444 -35.55 4.33 -6.99
N ALA A 445 -35.47 3.01 -7.15
CA ALA A 445 -36.57 2.13 -7.51
C ALA A 445 -36.51 0.84 -6.67
N ASP A 446 -37.07 0.92 -5.46
CA ASP A 446 -37.15 -0.18 -4.49
C ASP A 446 -35.77 -0.69 -4.02
N GLY A 447 -34.81 0.22 -3.77
CA GLY A 447 -33.46 -0.12 -3.30
C GLY A 447 -32.48 -0.50 -4.42
N ALA A 448 -32.68 0.04 -5.62
CA ALA A 448 -31.77 -0.06 -6.76
C ALA A 448 -31.96 1.14 -7.72
N PRO A 449 -31.00 1.45 -8.61
CA PRO A 449 -31.17 2.51 -9.60
C PRO A 449 -32.33 2.20 -10.58
N ALA A 450 -33.20 3.20 -10.85
CA ALA A 450 -34.37 3.07 -11.74
C ALA A 450 -34.07 2.73 -13.22
N GLY A 451 -32.80 2.71 -13.61
CA GLY A 451 -32.32 2.35 -14.94
C GLY A 451 -30.80 2.17 -14.95
N ALA A 452 -30.24 1.94 -16.13
CA ALA A 452 -28.80 1.86 -16.37
C ALA A 452 -28.46 2.49 -17.74
N PRO A 453 -27.19 2.81 -18.04
CA PRO A 453 -26.79 3.29 -19.37
C PRO A 453 -27.36 2.41 -20.51
N GLY A 454 -28.20 3.00 -21.35
CA GLY A 454 -28.88 2.31 -22.46
C GLY A 454 -30.09 1.45 -22.10
N GLN A 455 -30.50 1.34 -20.83
CA GLN A 455 -31.58 0.44 -20.38
C GLN A 455 -32.48 1.07 -19.29
N GLY A 456 -33.80 0.87 -19.36
CA GLY A 456 -34.73 1.32 -18.31
C GLY A 456 -35.12 2.81 -18.40
N ALA A 457 -35.40 3.43 -17.25
CA ALA A 457 -35.66 4.87 -17.16
C ALA A 457 -34.38 5.69 -17.43
N PRO A 458 -34.45 6.95 -17.87
CA PRO A 458 -33.28 7.83 -17.93
C PRO A 458 -32.80 8.22 -16.51
N PRO A 459 -31.53 8.60 -16.32
CA PRO A 459 -31.06 9.17 -15.06
C PRO A 459 -31.75 10.52 -14.79
N VAL A 460 -31.82 10.91 -13.51
CA VAL A 460 -32.29 12.23 -13.05
C VAL A 460 -31.34 13.32 -13.55
N TRP A 461 -30.04 13.02 -13.55
CA TRP A 461 -28.99 13.89 -14.06
C TRP A 461 -27.83 13.04 -14.60
N SER A 462 -27.15 13.50 -15.66
CA SER A 462 -25.92 12.87 -16.13
C SER A 462 -25.04 13.86 -16.89
N TYR A 463 -23.74 13.65 -16.79
CA TYR A 463 -22.72 14.43 -17.47
C TYR A 463 -21.61 13.52 -18.00
N THR A 464 -21.32 13.61 -19.29
CA THR A 464 -20.22 12.91 -19.97
C THR A 464 -19.21 13.92 -20.47
N THR A 465 -17.93 13.72 -20.18
CA THR A 465 -16.86 14.65 -20.56
C THR A 465 -15.54 13.93 -20.86
N SER A 466 -14.56 14.67 -21.37
CA SER A 466 -13.20 14.13 -21.58
C SER A 466 -12.45 14.03 -20.24
N PRO A 467 -11.58 13.02 -20.03
CA PRO A 467 -10.73 12.94 -18.83
C PRO A 467 -9.86 14.19 -18.57
N SER A 468 -9.60 15.00 -19.59
CA SER A 468 -8.81 16.24 -19.47
C SER A 468 -9.64 17.47 -19.08
N ASN A 469 -10.90 17.32 -18.65
CA ASN A 469 -11.74 18.45 -18.23
C ASN A 469 -11.23 19.08 -16.92
N PRO A 470 -11.16 20.42 -16.78
CA PRO A 470 -10.69 21.08 -15.56
C PRO A 470 -11.46 20.75 -14.28
N GLY A 471 -12.76 20.44 -14.37
CA GLY A 471 -13.57 20.01 -13.23
C GLY A 471 -13.43 18.53 -12.88
N VAL A 472 -12.64 17.76 -13.63
CA VAL A 472 -12.36 16.35 -13.33
C VAL A 472 -11.01 16.25 -12.60
N ALA A 473 -11.09 16.15 -11.29
CA ALA A 473 -9.94 15.87 -10.44
C ALA A 473 -9.57 14.39 -10.54
N ARG A 474 -8.27 14.15 -10.72
CA ARG A 474 -7.67 12.84 -11.00
C ARG A 474 -6.63 12.53 -9.93
N GLY A 475 -7.06 11.81 -8.90
CA GLY A 475 -6.12 11.14 -7.99
C GLY A 475 -5.45 9.96 -8.71
N THR A 476 -4.49 9.31 -8.07
CA THR A 476 -3.93 8.05 -8.62
C THR A 476 -5.00 6.96 -8.75
N ASN A 477 -6.04 6.98 -7.90
CA ASN A 477 -7.09 5.96 -7.84
C ASN A 477 -8.52 6.54 -7.92
N THR A 478 -8.71 7.85 -8.02
CA THR A 478 -10.00 8.54 -7.74
C THR A 478 -10.47 9.35 -8.94
N LEU A 479 -11.77 9.27 -9.26
CA LEU A 479 -12.44 10.14 -10.22
C LEU A 479 -13.46 11.03 -9.51
N ALA A 480 -13.11 12.30 -9.35
CA ALA A 480 -13.98 13.32 -8.77
C ALA A 480 -14.40 14.36 -9.82
N LEU A 481 -15.63 14.85 -9.70
CA LEU A 481 -16.21 15.90 -10.53
C LEU A 481 -16.65 17.07 -9.65
N ASP A 482 -15.88 18.15 -9.67
CA ASP A 482 -16.25 19.47 -9.14
C ASP A 482 -17.23 20.11 -10.12
N LEU A 483 -18.49 20.31 -9.69
CA LEU A 483 -19.53 20.84 -10.55
C LEU A 483 -19.30 22.31 -10.89
N ALA A 484 -18.80 23.12 -9.95
CA ALA A 484 -18.54 24.54 -10.18
C ALA A 484 -17.39 24.74 -11.19
N ALA A 485 -16.30 24.00 -11.06
CA ALA A 485 -15.18 24.00 -12.01
C ALA A 485 -15.58 23.44 -13.39
N ALA A 486 -16.51 22.48 -13.43
CA ALA A 486 -17.11 21.99 -14.68
C ALA A 486 -18.18 22.94 -15.27
N SER A 487 -18.55 24.03 -14.58
CA SER A 487 -19.65 24.94 -14.95
C SER A 487 -21.02 24.26 -15.04
N LEU A 488 -21.29 23.37 -14.07
CA LEU A 488 -22.52 22.60 -13.90
C LEU A 488 -23.29 23.09 -12.66
N ASP A 489 -24.57 22.72 -12.59
CA ASP A 489 -25.46 22.94 -11.45
C ASP A 489 -26.32 21.69 -11.28
N LEU A 490 -26.52 21.24 -10.03
CA LEU A 490 -27.26 20.03 -9.67
C LEU A 490 -28.00 20.24 -8.35
N ALA A 491 -29.19 20.83 -8.44
CA ALA A 491 -30.14 20.85 -7.34
C ALA A 491 -31.07 19.63 -7.40
N LEU A 492 -31.07 18.82 -6.34
CA LEU A 492 -31.91 17.64 -6.19
C LEU A 492 -32.96 17.87 -5.08
N PRO A 493 -34.24 17.52 -5.27
CA PRO A 493 -35.22 17.54 -4.19
C PRO A 493 -34.95 16.42 -3.17
N ALA A 494 -35.55 16.50 -1.99
CA ALA A 494 -35.50 15.45 -0.98
C ALA A 494 -35.89 14.07 -1.56
N GLY A 495 -35.15 13.02 -1.18
CA GLY A 495 -35.31 11.67 -1.71
C GLY A 495 -34.01 10.87 -1.74
N ARG A 496 -34.10 9.58 -2.09
CA ARG A 496 -32.97 8.67 -2.27
C ARG A 496 -32.56 8.59 -3.74
N TYR A 497 -31.25 8.60 -3.98
CA TYR A 497 -30.63 8.62 -5.31
C TYR A 497 -29.46 7.65 -5.37
N TRP A 498 -29.06 7.28 -6.59
CA TRP A 498 -27.92 6.39 -6.83
C TRP A 498 -26.88 7.06 -7.71
N LEU A 499 -25.61 7.05 -7.28
CA LEU A 499 -24.47 7.55 -8.06
C LEU A 499 -23.86 6.41 -8.87
N VAL A 500 -23.70 6.63 -10.19
CA VAL A 500 -22.98 5.74 -11.10
C VAL A 500 -21.96 6.55 -11.89
N ALA A 501 -20.68 6.19 -11.80
CA ALA A 501 -19.60 6.83 -12.54
C ALA A 501 -18.67 5.79 -13.21
N TYR A 502 -18.26 6.06 -14.46
CA TYR A 502 -17.47 5.12 -15.26
C TYR A 502 -16.68 5.79 -16.40
N PRO A 503 -15.42 5.38 -16.66
CA PRO A 503 -14.72 5.64 -17.91
C PRO A 503 -15.26 4.76 -19.04
N THR A 504 -15.21 5.31 -20.25
CA THR A 504 -15.47 4.60 -21.51
C THR A 504 -14.14 4.30 -22.22
N PHE A 505 -13.97 3.08 -22.74
CA PHE A 505 -12.81 2.67 -23.53
C PHE A 505 -13.24 2.25 -24.95
N ASP A 506 -12.31 2.23 -25.91
CA ASP A 506 -12.64 1.91 -27.31
C ASP A 506 -12.99 0.44 -27.55
N SER A 507 -12.22 -0.51 -27.00
CA SER A 507 -12.39 -1.96 -27.23
C SER A 507 -11.62 -2.84 -26.23
N LEU A 508 -12.02 -4.11 -26.12
CA LEU A 508 -11.27 -5.16 -25.41
C LEU A 508 -10.13 -5.77 -26.26
N PRO A 509 -9.03 -6.28 -25.65
CA PRO A 509 -8.61 -6.07 -24.27
C PRO A 509 -7.90 -4.73 -24.09
N MET A 510 -7.92 -4.16 -22.88
CA MET A 510 -7.22 -2.91 -22.58
C MET A 510 -5.71 -3.02 -22.86
N PRO A 511 -5.07 -1.98 -23.45
CA PRO A 511 -3.61 -1.89 -23.53
C PRO A 511 -2.97 -2.02 -22.15
N GLY A 512 -1.75 -2.58 -22.08
CA GLY A 512 -0.96 -2.67 -20.84
C GLY A 512 -1.19 -3.93 -20.00
N GLY A 513 -2.24 -4.72 -20.25
CA GLY A 513 -2.49 -5.98 -19.51
C GLY A 513 -3.03 -5.73 -18.10
N LEU A 514 -4.21 -5.12 -18.02
CA LEU A 514 -4.70 -4.46 -16.81
C LEU A 514 -6.05 -5.03 -16.35
N THR A 515 -6.13 -5.35 -15.06
CA THR A 515 -7.38 -5.33 -14.30
C THR A 515 -7.60 -3.91 -13.80
N VAL A 516 -8.58 -3.19 -14.34
CA VAL A 516 -9.12 -1.99 -13.67
C VAL A 516 -9.98 -2.48 -12.51
N ILE A 517 -9.81 -1.95 -11.29
CA ILE A 517 -10.43 -2.48 -10.07
C ILE A 517 -11.02 -1.36 -9.20
N TRP A 518 -12.34 -1.16 -9.29
CA TRP A 518 -13.21 -0.41 -8.37
C TRP A 518 -13.18 -1.02 -6.99
N TYR A 519 -12.57 -0.36 -6.00
CA TYR A 519 -12.52 -0.86 -4.64
C TYR A 519 -13.93 -1.10 -4.07
N ARG A 520 -14.13 -2.26 -3.44
CA ARG A 520 -15.35 -2.67 -2.72
C ARG A 520 -15.16 -2.51 -1.21
N PHE A 521 -16.27 -2.61 -0.47
CA PHE A 521 -16.25 -2.62 0.98
C PHE A 521 -16.88 -3.84 1.65
N LEU A 522 -16.11 -4.32 2.64
CA LEU A 522 -16.56 -4.87 3.91
C LEU A 522 -16.50 -3.69 4.92
N ARG A 523 -17.47 -3.32 5.76
CA ARG A 523 -18.78 -3.89 6.16
C ARG A 523 -19.75 -2.73 6.50
N ASP A 524 -20.97 -3.12 6.84
CA ASP A 524 -22.08 -2.30 7.35
C ASP A 524 -22.62 -1.32 6.29
N VAL A 525 -23.94 -1.36 6.14
CA VAL A 525 -24.69 -0.47 5.26
C VAL A 525 -24.88 0.85 6.02
N GLN A 526 -24.13 1.89 5.65
CA GLN A 526 -24.13 3.17 6.38
C GLN A 526 -25.24 4.14 5.91
N ASP A 527 -25.79 3.93 4.72
CA ASP A 527 -26.66 4.80 3.93
C ASP A 527 -28.06 4.19 3.66
N GLY A 528 -28.17 2.87 3.56
CA GLY A 528 -29.40 2.13 3.80
C GLY A 528 -29.71 0.99 2.83
N ALA A 529 -29.22 1.06 1.58
CA ALA A 529 -29.31 -0.04 0.63
C ALA A 529 -27.96 -0.78 0.49
N VAL A 530 -27.96 -1.87 -0.29
CA VAL A 530 -26.73 -2.57 -0.66
C VAL A 530 -26.33 -2.06 -2.03
N ALA A 531 -25.05 -1.70 -2.21
CA ALA A 531 -24.50 -1.29 -3.51
C ALA A 531 -24.87 -2.28 -4.62
N GLN A 532 -25.16 -1.77 -5.81
CA GLN A 532 -25.66 -2.57 -6.94
C GLN A 532 -24.58 -2.73 -8.01
N GLU A 533 -24.47 -3.92 -8.59
CA GLU A 533 -23.74 -4.18 -9.83
C GLU A 533 -24.71 -4.47 -10.99
N ILE A 534 -24.32 -4.09 -12.20
CA ILE A 534 -24.86 -4.64 -13.45
C ILE A 534 -23.68 -5.01 -14.34
N ASN A 535 -23.54 -6.29 -14.68
CA ASN A 535 -22.47 -6.76 -15.55
C ASN A 535 -22.99 -7.44 -16.81
N THR A 536 -22.77 -6.81 -17.96
CA THR A 536 -23.13 -7.36 -19.28
C THR A 536 -22.00 -8.15 -19.95
N GLU A 537 -20.81 -8.21 -19.36
CA GLU A 537 -19.59 -8.80 -19.92
C GLU A 537 -18.89 -9.77 -18.95
N PRO A 538 -18.94 -11.10 -19.18
CA PRO A 538 -18.41 -12.11 -18.26
C PRO A 538 -16.92 -12.03 -17.91
N GLU A 539 -16.10 -11.34 -18.71
CA GLU A 539 -14.64 -11.25 -18.51
C GLU A 539 -14.25 -10.49 -17.21
N PHE A 540 -15.16 -9.69 -16.64
CA PHE A 540 -14.90 -8.89 -15.42
C PHE A 540 -15.28 -9.57 -14.09
N GLY A 541 -15.76 -10.82 -14.13
CA GLY A 541 -16.31 -11.50 -12.95
C GLY A 541 -17.67 -10.94 -12.51
N GLY A 542 -18.11 -11.27 -11.30
CA GLY A 542 -19.48 -10.96 -10.84
C GLY A 542 -20.53 -11.86 -11.49
N THR A 543 -21.81 -11.47 -11.44
CA THR A 543 -22.91 -12.27 -12.01
C THR A 543 -23.38 -11.67 -13.35
N PRO A 544 -23.14 -12.31 -14.50
CA PRO A 544 -23.56 -11.76 -15.79
C PRO A 544 -25.09 -11.60 -15.88
N GLY A 545 -25.54 -10.37 -16.12
CA GLY A 545 -26.94 -9.99 -16.11
C GLY A 545 -27.20 -8.61 -16.73
N ALA A 546 -28.38 -8.44 -17.31
CA ALA A 546 -28.86 -7.16 -17.86
C ALA A 546 -29.80 -6.41 -16.89
N GLN A 547 -29.60 -6.62 -15.58
CA GLN A 547 -30.37 -6.01 -14.50
C GLN A 547 -29.44 -5.77 -13.31
N TRP A 548 -29.75 -4.77 -12.49
CA TRP A 548 -29.07 -4.55 -11.22
C TRP A 548 -29.24 -5.75 -10.28
N GLY A 549 -28.18 -6.11 -9.58
CA GLY A 549 -28.17 -7.05 -8.47
C GLY A 549 -27.23 -6.60 -7.36
N GLY A 550 -27.55 -6.94 -6.12
CA GLY A 550 -26.72 -6.58 -4.96
C GLY A 550 -25.30 -7.13 -5.08
N ILE A 551 -24.31 -6.29 -4.77
CA ILE A 551 -22.89 -6.62 -4.86
C ILE A 551 -22.50 -7.80 -3.96
N ASP A 552 -23.26 -8.04 -2.89
CA ASP A 552 -23.13 -9.15 -1.95
C ASP A 552 -23.38 -10.52 -2.62
N SER A 553 -24.27 -10.56 -3.62
CA SER A 553 -24.62 -11.78 -4.37
C SER A 553 -23.46 -12.25 -5.25
N ALA A 554 -22.71 -11.31 -5.80
CA ALA A 554 -21.51 -11.54 -6.58
C ALA A 554 -20.27 -11.75 -5.69
N PHE A 555 -20.18 -11.02 -4.57
CA PHE A 555 -19.03 -11.03 -3.67
C PHE A 555 -19.48 -11.13 -2.19
N PRO A 556 -19.78 -12.35 -1.71
CA PRO A 556 -20.34 -12.58 -0.38
C PRO A 556 -19.61 -11.84 0.74
N GLY A 557 -20.38 -11.03 1.48
CA GLY A 557 -19.93 -10.23 2.61
C GLY A 557 -19.63 -8.75 2.32
N HIS A 558 -19.59 -8.35 1.05
CA HIS A 558 -19.43 -6.94 0.65
C HIS A 558 -20.79 -6.27 0.49
N TYR A 559 -20.92 -5.00 0.87
CA TYR A 559 -22.22 -4.31 0.92
C TYR A 559 -22.24 -2.89 0.34
N GLY A 560 -21.09 -2.21 0.27
CA GLY A 560 -20.98 -0.82 -0.22
C GLY A 560 -19.82 -0.64 -1.22
N ALA A 561 -19.79 0.53 -1.87
CA ALA A 561 -18.76 1.00 -2.78
C ALA A 561 -18.20 2.37 -2.34
N SER A 562 -17.02 2.75 -2.83
CA SER A 562 -16.40 4.03 -2.43
C SER A 562 -17.04 5.21 -3.14
N MET A 563 -17.67 6.11 -2.38
CA MET A 563 -18.05 7.43 -2.89
C MET A 563 -17.99 8.53 -1.83
N THR A 564 -17.82 9.76 -2.30
CA THR A 564 -18.05 10.97 -1.51
C THR A 564 -18.96 11.88 -2.32
N VAL A 565 -20.00 12.40 -1.66
CA VAL A 565 -20.94 13.37 -2.26
C VAL A 565 -20.88 14.64 -1.42
N LEU A 566 -20.34 15.71 -2.00
CA LEU A 566 -20.31 17.03 -1.35
C LEU A 566 -21.51 17.85 -1.79
N ALA A 567 -22.13 18.55 -0.85
CA ALA A 567 -23.32 19.36 -1.09
C ALA A 567 -23.33 20.64 -0.26
N THR A 568 -24.02 21.68 -0.72
CA THR A 568 -24.13 22.96 0.00
C THR A 568 -24.92 22.76 1.30
N GLY A 569 -24.24 22.83 2.45
CA GLY A 569 -24.83 22.64 3.77
C GLY A 569 -24.56 23.80 4.73
N LEU A 570 -25.47 24.02 5.68
CA LEU A 570 -25.32 25.01 6.74
C LEU A 570 -24.51 24.43 7.91
N CYS A 571 -23.37 25.03 8.19
CA CYS A 571 -22.56 24.79 9.37
C CYS A 571 -22.94 25.70 10.52
N THR A 572 -22.99 25.13 11.72
CA THR A 572 -23.26 25.79 12.99
C THR A 572 -24.54 26.62 12.91
N PRO A 573 -25.72 25.95 12.86
CA PRO A 573 -26.98 26.63 12.63
C PRO A 573 -27.30 27.64 13.75
N PRO A 574 -28.11 28.69 13.52
CA PRO A 574 -28.32 29.78 14.48
C PRO A 574 -28.87 29.36 15.85
N TRP A 575 -29.47 28.17 15.96
CA TRP A 575 -29.94 27.58 17.21
C TRP A 575 -28.86 26.82 17.99
N ALA A 576 -27.67 26.62 17.42
CA ALA A 576 -26.52 25.99 18.07
C ALA A 576 -25.40 27.01 18.30
N THR A 577 -24.89 27.07 19.53
CA THR A 577 -23.79 27.95 19.93
C THR A 577 -22.77 27.17 20.76
N ALA A 578 -21.53 27.64 20.81
CA ALA A 578 -20.50 27.05 21.66
C ALA A 578 -19.85 28.11 22.56
N ASP A 579 -19.27 27.68 23.68
CA ASP A 579 -18.61 28.56 24.66
C ASP A 579 -17.23 29.07 24.21
N SER A 580 -16.60 28.40 23.24
CA SER A 580 -15.49 28.93 22.46
C SER A 580 -15.75 28.84 20.95
N THR A 581 -15.06 29.69 20.17
CA THR A 581 -15.07 29.69 18.69
C THR A 581 -13.77 29.15 18.08
N GLY A 582 -12.81 28.76 18.91
CA GLY A 582 -11.55 28.15 18.49
C GLY A 582 -10.62 27.86 19.65
N GLY A 583 -9.48 27.23 19.37
CA GLY A 583 -8.50 26.87 20.40
C GLY A 583 -7.24 26.24 19.81
N SER A 584 -6.37 25.79 20.71
CA SER A 584 -5.15 25.03 20.38
C SER A 584 -4.88 23.94 21.41
N LEU A 585 -4.36 22.80 20.96
CA LEU A 585 -3.97 21.65 21.78
C LEU A 585 -2.55 21.21 21.41
N GLY A 586 -1.68 21.02 22.41
CA GLY A 586 -0.41 20.30 22.21
C GLY A 586 -0.62 18.82 21.87
N ALA A 587 0.46 18.13 21.49
CA ALA A 587 0.42 16.69 21.23
C ALA A 587 -0.10 15.92 22.45
N GLY A 588 -1.10 15.07 22.24
CA GLY A 588 -1.76 14.30 23.31
C GLY A 588 -2.65 15.13 24.27
N GLU A 589 -2.83 16.44 24.06
CA GLU A 589 -3.72 17.26 24.88
C GLU A 589 -5.20 17.11 24.48
N SER A 590 -6.10 17.44 25.41
CA SER A 590 -7.55 17.45 25.17
C SER A 590 -8.22 18.64 25.86
N SER A 591 -9.29 19.14 25.26
CA SER A 591 -10.12 20.22 25.83
C SER A 591 -11.61 19.93 25.65
N THR A 592 -12.44 20.47 26.52
CA THR A 592 -13.90 20.36 26.41
C THR A 592 -14.47 21.64 25.79
N LEU A 593 -15.32 21.49 24.78
CA LEU A 593 -16.11 22.54 24.15
C LEU A 593 -17.57 22.39 24.59
N GLY A 594 -18.10 23.39 25.30
CA GLY A 594 -19.51 23.41 25.71
C GLY A 594 -20.39 23.86 24.55
N VAL A 595 -21.43 23.09 24.22
CA VAL A 595 -22.39 23.37 23.14
C VAL A 595 -23.76 23.64 23.75
N THR A 596 -24.39 24.76 23.39
CA THR A 596 -25.75 25.13 23.83
C THR A 596 -26.69 25.17 22.63
N LEU A 597 -27.79 24.41 22.70
CA LEU A 597 -28.84 24.34 21.70
C LEU A 597 -30.09 25.06 22.21
N SER A 598 -30.62 26.04 21.47
CA SER A 598 -31.78 26.86 21.87
C SER A 598 -33.02 26.60 21.00
N ALA A 599 -34.17 26.43 21.66
CA ALA A 599 -35.47 26.29 21.02
C ALA A 599 -36.18 27.64 20.75
N ASP A 600 -35.54 28.80 21.02
CA ASP A 600 -36.17 30.14 20.91
C ASP A 600 -36.73 30.47 19.53
N ALA A 601 -36.17 29.87 18.47
CA ALA A 601 -36.51 30.12 17.07
C ALA A 601 -36.99 28.84 16.33
N LEU A 602 -37.35 27.79 17.06
CA LEU A 602 -37.70 26.48 16.51
C LEU A 602 -39.14 26.09 16.87
N ASP A 603 -39.88 25.55 15.90
CA ASP A 603 -41.18 24.91 16.15
C ASP A 603 -41.00 23.56 16.87
N PRO A 604 -41.99 23.05 17.64
CA PRO A 604 -41.92 21.73 18.26
C PRO A 604 -41.69 20.60 17.23
N GLY A 605 -40.74 19.70 17.52
CA GLY A 605 -40.30 18.65 16.61
C GLY A 605 -38.81 18.35 16.72
N VAL A 606 -38.31 17.45 15.86
CA VAL A 606 -36.88 17.11 15.77
C VAL A 606 -36.22 17.99 14.71
N HIS A 607 -35.14 18.66 15.09
CA HIS A 607 -34.31 19.49 14.22
C HIS A 607 -32.94 18.87 14.06
N HIS A 608 -32.42 18.89 12.84
CA HIS A 608 -31.09 18.37 12.51
C HIS A 608 -30.16 19.52 12.14
N GLY A 609 -28.91 19.43 12.57
CA GLY A 609 -27.87 20.42 12.34
C GLY A 609 -26.49 19.80 12.30
N ARG A 610 -25.47 20.63 12.11
CA ARG A 610 -24.07 20.23 12.06
C ARG A 610 -23.23 21.30 12.76
N LEU A 611 -22.36 20.91 13.69
CA LEU A 611 -21.29 21.78 14.20
C LEU A 611 -20.03 21.48 13.39
N CYS A 612 -19.49 22.48 12.72
CA CYS A 612 -18.35 22.32 11.82
C CYS A 612 -17.09 22.89 12.45
N ILE A 613 -16.10 22.04 12.68
CA ILE A 613 -14.81 22.40 13.27
C ILE A 613 -13.76 22.33 12.16
N GLU A 614 -13.27 23.50 11.74
CA GLU A 614 -12.07 23.58 10.91
C GLU A 614 -10.84 23.36 11.79
N SER A 615 -9.83 22.66 11.26
CA SER A 615 -8.55 22.50 11.95
C SER A 615 -7.38 22.44 10.96
N ASN A 616 -6.15 22.45 11.48
CA ASN A 616 -4.94 22.20 10.70
C ASN A 616 -4.58 20.71 10.58
N ASP A 617 -5.45 19.79 11.03
CA ASP A 617 -5.35 18.36 10.72
C ASP A 617 -5.28 18.16 9.19
N PRO A 618 -4.20 17.58 8.65
CA PRO A 618 -4.01 17.43 7.22
C PRO A 618 -4.91 16.35 6.58
N GLN A 619 -5.46 15.44 7.38
CA GLN A 619 -6.39 14.41 6.91
C GLN A 619 -7.85 14.86 7.05
N ARG A 620 -8.17 15.59 8.12
CA ARG A 620 -9.51 16.11 8.43
C ARG A 620 -9.48 17.62 8.72
N PRO A 621 -9.19 18.46 7.71
CA PRO A 621 -9.20 19.92 7.87
C PRO A 621 -10.59 20.49 8.19
N LEU A 622 -11.64 19.68 8.02
CA LEU A 622 -13.00 19.93 8.48
C LEU A 622 -13.58 18.67 9.15
N SER A 623 -13.85 18.75 10.44
CA SER A 623 -14.60 17.74 11.18
C SER A 623 -16.05 18.20 11.38
N ILE A 624 -17.01 17.29 11.26
CA ILE A 624 -18.44 17.56 11.35
C ILE A 624 -19.03 16.74 12.50
N VAL A 625 -19.64 17.43 13.46
CA VAL A 625 -20.38 16.81 14.55
C VAL A 625 -21.88 16.95 14.24
N PRO A 626 -22.61 15.86 13.95
CA PRO A 626 -24.05 15.91 13.77
C PRO A 626 -24.75 16.43 15.04
N LEU A 627 -25.79 17.24 14.85
CA LEU A 627 -26.63 17.75 15.93
C LEU A 627 -28.06 17.22 15.71
N ARG A 628 -28.61 16.53 16.71
CA ARG A 628 -30.03 16.23 16.83
C ARG A 628 -30.59 17.01 18.01
N PHE A 629 -31.68 17.75 17.78
CA PHE A 629 -32.32 18.56 18.81
C PHE A 629 -33.83 18.41 18.79
N GLU A 630 -34.39 17.81 19.85
CA GLU A 630 -35.82 17.58 20.00
C GLU A 630 -36.46 18.69 20.85
N VAL A 631 -37.38 19.44 20.25
CA VAL A 631 -38.12 20.53 20.89
C VAL A 631 -39.48 20.02 21.37
N ASP A 632 -39.63 19.84 22.68
CA ASP A 632 -40.86 19.37 23.31
C ASP A 632 -41.97 20.44 23.24
N SER A 633 -43.23 19.98 23.10
CA SER A 633 -44.45 20.79 22.93
C SER A 633 -44.98 21.46 24.22
#